data_AF-A0A535RHJ2-F1
#
_entry.id   AF-A0A535RHJ2-F1
#
_cell.length_a   1.000
_cell.length_b   1.000
_cell.length_c   1.000
_cell.angle_alpha   90.00
_cell.angle_beta   90.00
_cell.angle_gamma   90.00
#
_symmetry.space_group_name_H-M   'P 1'
#
loop_
_entity.id
_entity.type
_entity.pdbx_description
1 polymer ?
#
loop_
_entity_poly.entity_id
_entity_poly.type
_entity_poly.pdbx_seq_one_letter_code
_entity_poly.pdbx_strand_id
1 'polypeptide(L)' 'MENHDLAWAAGFFDGEGWANRQRRGVHSRINQAGLDGIPEVLTKFQRIVGVGRIHGPVIVEDRQPLYYWEA' A
#
# COMPACT_ATOMS: atom_id res chain seq x y z
N MET A 1 -3.48 -17.85 7.75
CA MET A 1 -2.79 -17.11 6.68
C MET A 1 -1.80 -18.08 6.07
N GLU A 2 -1.88 -18.34 4.76
CA GLU A 2 -1.05 -19.35 4.12
C GLU A 2 0.36 -18.78 3.83
N ASN A 3 1.38 -19.63 3.77
CA ASN A 3 2.77 -19.19 3.54
C ASN A 3 2.93 -18.43 2.19
N HIS A 4 2.06 -18.75 1.22
CA HIS A 4 2.01 -18.08 -0.08
C HIS A 4 1.51 -16.63 0.00
N ASP A 5 0.60 -16.32 0.93
CA ASP A 5 0.09 -14.95 1.09
C ASP A 5 1.19 -14.02 1.60
N LEU A 6 1.97 -14.47 2.59
CA LEU A 6 3.10 -13.71 3.12
C LEU A 6 4.20 -13.53 2.07
N ALA A 7 4.51 -14.57 1.28
CA ALA A 7 5.46 -14.47 0.18
C ALA A 7 4.98 -13.47 -0.90
N TRP A 8 3.69 -13.50 -1.24
CA TRP A 8 3.09 -12.53 -2.17
C TRP A 8 3.17 -11.11 -1.61
N ALA A 9 2.84 -10.91 -0.33
CA ALA A 9 2.89 -9.60 0.31
C ALA A 9 4.32 -9.05 0.36
N ALA A 10 5.30 -9.88 0.70
CA ALA A 10 6.72 -9.49 0.68
C ALA A 10 7.15 -9.04 -0.72
N GLY A 11 6.86 -9.83 -1.76
CA GLY A 11 7.20 -9.46 -3.15
C GLY A 11 6.47 -8.20 -3.64
N PHE A 12 5.21 -8.01 -3.24
CA PHE A 12 4.45 -6.81 -3.57
C PHE A 12 5.05 -5.56 -2.89
N PHE A 13 5.41 -5.66 -1.61
CA PHE A 13 6.06 -4.57 -0.90
C PHE A 13 7.44 -4.25 -1.49
N ASP A 14 8.25 -5.25 -1.84
CA ASP A 14 9.57 -5.04 -2.43
C ASP A 14 9.51 -4.40 -3.83
N GLY A 15 8.44 -4.68 -4.60
CA GLY A 15 8.26 -4.14 -5.95
C GLY A 15 7.62 -2.74 -5.99
N GLU A 16 6.63 -2.48 -5.15
CA GLU A 16 5.78 -1.29 -5.22
C GLU A 16 5.91 -0.36 -4.00
N GLY A 17 6.50 -0.89 -2.93
CA GLY A 17 6.61 -0.23 -1.64
C GLY A 17 7.95 0.46 -1.45
N TRP A 18 8.01 1.21 -0.36
CA TRP A 18 9.25 1.76 0.16
C TRP A 18 9.13 1.96 1.67
N ALA A 19 10.27 2.00 2.35
CA ALA A 19 10.38 2.36 3.75
C ALA A 19 11.48 3.41 3.94
N ASN A 20 11.23 4.42 4.76
CA ASN A 20 12.22 5.42 5.12
C ASN A 20 12.22 5.73 6.62
N ARG A 21 13.33 6.29 7.10
CA ARG A 21 13.43 6.77 8.48
C ARG A 21 12.80 8.16 8.59
N GLN A 22 11.89 8.32 9.54
CA GLN A 22 11.27 9.58 9.95
C GLN A 22 11.73 9.98 11.36
N ARG A 23 11.45 11.22 11.79
CA ARG A 23 11.82 11.71 13.14
C ARG A 23 11.26 10.86 14.28
N ARG A 24 10.12 10.19 14.07
CA ARG A 24 9.40 9.41 15.08
C ARG A 24 9.37 7.90 14.83
N GLY A 25 10.17 7.38 13.88
CA GLY A 25 10.20 5.95 13.59
C GLY A 25 10.54 5.64 12.14
N VAL A 26 10.17 4.44 11.69
CA VAL A 26 10.18 4.06 10.27
C VAL A 26 8.79 4.31 9.72
N HIS A 27 8.72 4.73 8.47
CA HIS A 27 7.49 4.93 7.75
C HIS A 27 7.55 4.16 6.44
N SER A 28 6.51 3.38 6.16
CA SER A 28 6.44 2.52 4.98
C SER A 28 5.16 2.79 4.21
N ARG A 29 5.25 2.71 2.88
CA ARG A 29 4.13 3.05 2.02
C ARG A 29 4.13 2.25 0.73
N ILE A 30 2.94 1.90 0.25
CA ILE A 30 2.70 1.39 -1.11
C ILE A 30 1.67 2.31 -1.76
N ASN A 31 1.97 2.82 -2.95
CA ASN A 31 1.05 3.66 -3.71
C ASN A 31 0.44 2.85 -4.86
N GLN A 32 -0.85 3.00 -5.13
CA GLN A 32 -1.54 2.40 -6.27
C GLN A 32 -2.57 3.38 -6.85
N ALA A 33 -2.56 3.55 -8.16
CA ALA A 33 -3.61 4.31 -8.84
C ALA A 33 -4.89 3.47 -8.94
N GLY A 34 -6.05 4.13 -8.85
CA GLY A 34 -7.35 3.47 -9.00
C GLY A 34 -8.39 4.44 -9.53
N LEU A 35 -9.05 4.09 -10.64
CA LEU A 35 -10.14 4.89 -11.21
C LEU A 35 -11.46 4.66 -10.46
N ASP A 36 -11.71 3.41 -10.04
CA ASP A 36 -13.01 2.97 -9.52
C ASP A 36 -13.03 2.77 -7.99
N GLY A 37 -12.09 3.40 -7.28
CA GLY A 37 -11.96 3.30 -5.83
C GLY A 37 -10.65 2.69 -5.37
N ILE A 38 -10.63 2.19 -4.12
CA ILE A 38 -9.44 1.59 -3.52
C ILE A 38 -9.00 0.36 -4.34
N PRO A 39 -7.76 0.33 -4.86
CA PRO A 39 -7.24 -0.83 -5.56
C PRO A 39 -7.26 -2.09 -4.69
N GLU A 40 -7.82 -3.19 -5.23
CA GLU A 40 -7.97 -4.46 -4.51
C GLU A 40 -6.64 -4.96 -3.94
N VAL A 41 -5.54 -4.74 -4.65
CA VAL A 41 -4.18 -5.10 -4.23
C VAL A 41 -3.78 -4.45 -2.89
N LEU A 42 -4.20 -3.21 -2.62
CA LEU A 42 -3.94 -2.56 -1.32
C LEU A 42 -4.79 -3.21 -0.22
N THR A 43 -6.05 -3.53 -0.50
CA THR A 43 -6.93 -4.23 0.46
C THR A 43 -6.44 -5.64 0.76
N LYS A 44 -6.00 -6.38 -0.26
CA LYS A 44 -5.38 -7.70 -0.10
C LYS A 44 -4.11 -7.62 0.74
N PHE A 45 -3.20 -6.70 0.42
CA PHE A 45 -1.97 -6.51 1.17
C PHE A 45 -2.26 -6.18 2.64
N GLN A 46 -3.12 -5.19 2.91
CA GLN A 46 -3.50 -4.80 4.28
C GLN A 46 -4.08 -5.98 5.08
N ARG A 47 -4.93 -6.81 4.46
CA ARG A 47 -5.49 -8.01 5.10
C ARG A 47 -4.43 -9.05 5.45
N ILE A 48 -3.42 -9.22 4.60
CA ILE A 48 -2.31 -10.14 4.83
C ILE A 48 -1.37 -9.60 5.92
N VAL A 49 -0.93 -8.35 5.85
CA VAL A 49 0.02 -7.82 6.86
C VAL A 49 -0.65 -7.49 8.20
N GLY A 50 -1.97 -7.30 8.22
CA GLY A 50 -2.76 -7.06 9.44
C GLY A 50 -2.49 -5.71 10.12
N VAL A 51 -1.70 -4.84 9.50
CA VAL A 51 -1.29 -3.52 10.02
C VAL A 51 -1.38 -2.44 8.93
N GLY A 52 -1.20 -1.18 9.35
CA GLY A 52 -1.26 -0.02 8.46
C GLY A 52 -2.68 0.34 8.03
N ARG A 53 -2.81 1.48 7.34
CA ARG A 53 -4.08 2.07 6.92
C ARG A 53 -4.04 2.41 5.43
N ILE A 54 -5.18 2.26 4.78
CA ILE A 54 -5.35 2.71 3.39
C ILE A 54 -5.92 4.13 3.41
N HIS A 55 -5.33 5.00 2.61
CA HIS A 55 -5.66 6.41 2.47
C HIS A 55 -5.90 6.77 0.99
N GLY A 56 -6.44 7.98 0.79
CA GLY A 56 -6.77 8.53 -0.52
C GLY A 56 -8.29 8.55 -0.79
N PRO A 57 -8.69 8.87 -2.03
CA PRO A 57 -7.79 9.21 -3.13
C PRO A 57 -7.12 10.57 -2.94
N VAL A 58 -5.83 10.66 -3.30
CA VAL A 58 -5.18 11.93 -3.59
C VAL A 58 -5.47 12.25 -5.05
N ILE A 59 -6.17 13.37 -5.28
CA ILE A 59 -6.55 13.84 -6.62
C ILE A 59 -5.54 14.90 -7.07
N VAL A 60 -4.95 14.67 -8.24
CA VAL A 60 -4.07 15.62 -8.93
C VAL A 60 -4.59 15.75 -10.36
N GLU A 61 -4.65 16.99 -10.86
CA GLU A 61 -5.07 17.27 -12.24
C GLU A 61 -4.26 16.43 -13.24
N ASP A 62 -4.94 15.90 -14.26
CA ASP A 62 -4.39 15.01 -15.30
C ASP A 62 -3.74 13.71 -14.79
N ARG A 63 -4.06 13.27 -13.56
CA ARG A 63 -3.59 12.00 -13.01
C ARG A 63 -4.74 11.14 -12.53
N GLN A 64 -4.52 9.82 -12.54
CA GLN A 64 -5.44 8.89 -11.90
C GLN A 64 -5.44 9.10 -10.38
N PRO A 65 -6.60 8.91 -9.70
CA PRO A 65 -6.68 8.99 -8.25
C PRO A 65 -5.68 8.04 -7.59
N LEU A 66 -4.86 8.58 -6.68
CA LEU A 66 -3.82 7.81 -6.02
C LEU A 66 -4.28 7.38 -4.63
N TYR A 67 -4.30 6.07 -4.40
CA TYR A 67 -4.51 5.46 -3.09
C TYR A 67 -3.18 4.95 -2.55
N TYR A 68 -3.11 4.80 -1.23
CA TYR A 68 -1.90 4.26 -0.63
C TYR A 68 -2.15 3.55 0.68
N TRP A 69 -1.42 2.46 0.92
CA TRP A 69 -1.28 1.85 2.23
C TRP A 69 -0.09 2.49 2.96
N GLU A 70 -0.22 2.76 4.26
CA GLU A 70 0.78 3.42 5.10
C GLU A 70 0.89 2.75 6.48
N ALA A 71 2.12 2.54 6.96
CA ALA A 71 2.44 2.02 8.31
C ALA A 71 3.67 2.68 8.93
#